data_AF-A0A923X5T4-F1
#
_entry.id   AF-A0A923X5T4-F1
#
_cell.length_a   1.000
_cell.length_b   1.000
_cell.length_c   1.000
_cell.angle_alpha   90.00
_cell.angle_beta   90.00
_cell.angle_gamma   90.00
#
_symmetry.space_group_name_H-M   'P 1'
#
loop_
_entity.id
_entity.type
_entity.pdbx_description
1 polymer ?
#
loop_
_entity_poly.entity_id
_entity_poly.type
_entity_poly.pdbx_seq_one_letter_code
_entity_poly.pdbx_strand_id
1 'polypeptide(L)'
;MKKYILKLAILAGTAALLQSCGTTKAQRTVAEKMANEPAIANEQSLISKQKDAVESAPSLSETQKTQLVELRTSAQEKMKDIDQQSLKLRDILVRNLVAADYGPKKANEVRVIKNKLSKLNTQRFDITLRSIEKAQAILGHQIRDNETMMNNFLERDFDSRGNR
;
A
#
# COMPACT_ATOMS: atom_id res chain seq x y z
N MET A 1 65.59 -24.04 -0.38
CA MET A 1 65.50 -25.09 -1.42
C MET A 1 64.99 -26.39 -0.81
N LYS A 2 63.69 -26.67 -0.91
CA LYS A 2 63.10 -28.01 -0.88
C LYS A 2 61.75 -27.95 -1.60
N LYS A 3 61.54 -28.96 -2.43
CA LYS A 3 60.66 -29.03 -3.60
C LYS A 3 59.21 -29.42 -3.22
N TYR A 4 58.28 -28.87 -4.00
CA TYR A 4 57.01 -29.44 -4.48
C TYR A 4 56.36 -30.57 -3.69
N ILE A 5 55.20 -30.29 -3.05
CA ILE A 5 54.18 -31.30 -2.77
C ILE A 5 52.78 -30.73 -3.06
N LEU A 6 52.18 -31.36 -4.08
CA LEU A 6 50.75 -31.62 -4.30
C LEU A 6 49.76 -30.48 -4.63
N LYS A 7 49.49 -30.43 -5.93
CA LYS A 7 48.17 -30.16 -6.53
C LYS A 7 47.11 -31.14 -5.98
N LEU A 8 45.99 -30.63 -5.44
CA LEU A 8 44.67 -31.26 -5.19
C LEU A 8 44.04 -30.39 -4.07
N ALA A 9 43.10 -29.48 -4.28
CA ALA A 9 41.79 -29.70 -4.86
C ALA A 9 41.23 -28.36 -5.39
N ILE A 10 41.09 -28.29 -6.70
CA ILE A 10 40.02 -27.53 -7.33
C ILE A 10 38.73 -28.31 -7.04
N LEU A 11 37.59 -27.61 -6.93
CA LEU A 11 36.23 -28.16 -7.03
C LEU A 11 35.47 -28.45 -5.72
N ALA A 12 35.13 -27.42 -4.94
CA ALA A 12 33.87 -27.38 -4.18
C ALA A 12 33.65 -25.98 -3.59
N GLY A 13 32.64 -25.25 -4.06
CA GLY A 13 32.19 -24.03 -3.37
C GLY A 13 31.54 -22.93 -4.22
N THR A 14 31.46 -23.06 -5.54
CA THR A 14 30.64 -22.17 -6.38
C THR A 14 29.25 -22.77 -6.58
N ALA A 15 28.44 -22.77 -5.52
CA ALA A 15 27.04 -23.19 -5.59
C ALA A 15 26.16 -22.49 -4.54
N ALA A 16 26.19 -21.15 -4.51
CA ALA A 16 25.23 -20.35 -3.73
C ALA A 16 24.71 -19.12 -4.49
N LEU A 17 24.68 -19.16 -5.83
CA LEU A 17 24.09 -18.09 -6.66
C LEU A 17 23.01 -18.62 -7.59
N LEU A 18 22.09 -19.42 -7.05
CA LEU A 18 20.83 -19.67 -7.72
C LEU A 18 19.68 -19.50 -6.74
N GLN A 19 18.76 -18.61 -7.13
CA GLN A 19 17.35 -18.49 -6.74
C GLN A 19 16.96 -17.23 -5.96
N SER A 20 16.89 -16.09 -6.66
CA SER A 20 15.80 -15.09 -6.49
C SER A 20 15.83 -14.03 -7.61
N CYS A 21 15.63 -14.44 -8.87
CA CYS A 21 15.56 -13.52 -10.02
C CYS A 21 14.15 -13.36 -10.62
N GLY A 22 13.10 -13.92 -10.01
CA GLY A 22 11.73 -13.81 -10.51
C GLY A 22 10.96 -12.57 -10.04
N THR A 23 11.27 -12.06 -8.85
CA THR A 23 10.56 -10.93 -8.21
C THR A 23 11.26 -9.57 -8.41
N THR A 24 12.48 -9.53 -8.94
CA THR A 24 13.35 -8.35 -8.82
C THR A 24 13.18 -7.31 -9.92
N LYS A 25 12.80 -7.64 -11.16
CA LYS A 25 12.77 -6.64 -12.24
C LYS A 25 11.68 -5.58 -12.03
N ALA A 26 10.44 -6.00 -11.81
CA ALA A 26 9.33 -5.07 -11.56
C ALA A 26 9.55 -4.26 -10.27
N GLN A 27 10.03 -4.92 -9.20
CA GLN A 27 10.36 -4.24 -7.94
C GLN A 27 11.48 -3.20 -8.12
N ARG A 28 12.54 -3.53 -8.85
CA ARG A 28 13.63 -2.59 -9.20
C ARG A 28 13.10 -1.42 -10.01
N THR A 29 12.26 -1.68 -11.03
CA THR A 29 11.65 -0.62 -11.83
C THR A 29 10.78 0.32 -10.98
N VAL A 30 9.99 -0.21 -10.05
CA VAL A 30 9.21 0.62 -9.13
C VAL A 30 10.13 1.43 -8.22
N ALA A 31 11.17 0.82 -7.65
CA ALA A 31 12.13 1.51 -6.78
C ALA A 31 12.89 2.63 -7.52
N GLU A 32 13.35 2.36 -8.75
CA GLU A 32 13.99 3.35 -9.62
C GLU A 32 13.05 4.50 -9.95
N LYS A 33 11.77 4.23 -10.26
CA LYS A 33 10.77 5.28 -10.48
C LYS A 33 10.58 6.11 -9.21
N MET A 34 10.37 5.47 -8.06
CA MET A 34 10.19 6.17 -6.79
C MET A 34 11.38 7.06 -6.41
N ALA A 35 12.61 6.64 -6.73
CA ALA A 35 13.81 7.44 -6.48
C ALA A 35 13.91 8.69 -7.36
N ASN A 36 13.28 8.68 -8.54
CA ASN A 36 13.34 9.78 -9.51
C ASN A 36 12.09 10.65 -9.52
N GLU A 37 10.99 10.23 -8.88
CA GLU A 37 9.78 11.04 -8.74
C GLU A 37 10.02 12.22 -7.79
N PRO A 38 9.62 13.45 -8.17
CA PRO A 38 9.74 14.61 -7.29
C PRO A 38 8.86 14.44 -6.05
N ALA A 39 9.40 14.84 -4.89
CA ALA A 39 8.70 14.76 -3.63
C ALA A 39 7.29 15.38 -3.71
N ILE A 40 6.32 14.69 -3.13
CA ILE A 40 4.95 15.19 -2.94
C ILE A 40 4.93 15.89 -1.58
N ALA A 41 4.83 17.22 -1.59
CA ALA A 41 4.95 18.03 -0.39
C ALA A 41 3.75 17.84 0.56
N ASN A 42 2.55 17.71 0.00
CA ASN A 42 1.30 17.56 0.74
C ASN A 42 0.21 16.96 -0.14
N GLU A 43 -0.92 16.63 0.50
CA GLU A 43 -2.08 16.05 -0.18
C GLU A 43 -2.60 16.94 -1.33
N GLN A 44 -2.70 18.25 -1.12
CA GLN A 44 -3.15 19.18 -2.16
C GLN A 44 -2.26 19.13 -3.41
N SER A 45 -0.94 18.98 -3.23
CA SER A 45 0.01 18.85 -4.34
C SER A 45 -0.17 17.53 -5.10
N LEU A 46 -0.50 16.43 -4.40
CA LEU A 46 -0.84 15.15 -5.04
C LEU A 46 -2.11 15.27 -5.86
N ILE A 47 -3.15 15.89 -5.29
CA ILE A 47 -4.45 16.11 -5.95
C ILE A 47 -4.26 16.91 -7.25
N SER A 48 -3.48 17.99 -7.20
CA SER A 48 -3.19 18.81 -8.39
C SER A 48 -2.45 17.99 -9.45
N LYS A 49 -1.34 17.35 -9.09
CA LYS A 49 -0.55 16.52 -10.03
C LYS A 49 -1.38 15.42 -10.70
N GLN A 50 -2.26 14.76 -9.94
CA GLN A 50 -3.17 13.75 -10.47
C GLN A 50 -4.18 14.34 -11.47
N LYS A 51 -4.72 15.53 -11.18
CA LYS A 51 -5.62 16.24 -12.09
C LYS A 51 -4.90 16.55 -13.40
N ASP A 52 -3.74 17.18 -13.28
CA ASP A 52 -2.93 17.63 -14.41
C ASP A 52 -2.52 16.44 -15.29
N ALA A 53 -2.17 15.30 -14.69
CA ALA A 53 -1.84 14.08 -15.42
C ALA A 53 -3.01 13.53 -16.24
N VAL A 54 -4.26 13.63 -15.75
CA VAL A 54 -5.45 13.19 -16.50
C VAL A 54 -5.80 14.20 -17.60
N GLU A 55 -5.81 15.49 -17.29
CA GLU A 55 -6.24 16.53 -18.22
C GLU A 55 -5.26 16.74 -19.37
N SER A 56 -3.96 16.63 -19.09
CA SER A 56 -2.89 16.80 -20.09
C SER A 56 -2.62 15.57 -20.94
N ALA A 57 -3.22 14.41 -20.63
CA ALA A 57 -2.97 13.18 -21.37
C ALA A 57 -3.61 13.24 -22.78
N PRO A 58 -2.81 13.29 -23.86
CA PRO A 58 -3.34 13.44 -25.23
C PRO A 58 -4.00 12.16 -25.75
N SER A 59 -3.69 11.01 -25.13
CA SER A 59 -4.23 9.70 -25.52
C SER A 59 -5.61 9.41 -24.94
N LEU A 60 -6.14 10.26 -24.06
CA LEU A 60 -7.43 10.06 -23.42
C LEU A 60 -8.53 10.82 -24.16
N SER A 61 -9.66 10.17 -24.39
CA SER A 61 -10.87 10.86 -24.85
C SER A 61 -11.44 11.76 -23.76
N GLU A 62 -12.21 12.78 -24.14
CA GLU A 62 -12.88 13.66 -23.17
C GLU A 62 -13.79 12.86 -22.22
N THR A 63 -14.48 11.83 -22.72
CA THR A 63 -15.27 10.93 -21.89
C THR A 63 -14.42 10.21 -20.84
N GLN A 64 -13.26 9.68 -21.22
CA GLN A 64 -12.35 9.01 -20.28
C GLN A 64 -11.81 9.98 -19.23
N LYS A 65 -11.44 11.20 -19.63
CA LYS A 65 -10.99 12.24 -18.70
C LYS A 65 -12.08 12.57 -17.68
N THR A 66 -13.31 12.81 -18.12
CA THR A 66 -14.45 13.06 -17.23
C THR A 66 -14.65 11.92 -16.23
N GLN A 67 -14.69 10.68 -16.70
CA GLN A 67 -14.87 9.50 -15.84
C GLN A 67 -13.74 9.35 -14.81
N LEU A 68 -12.48 9.61 -15.19
CA LEU A 68 -11.34 9.54 -14.28
C LEU A 68 -11.37 10.65 -13.23
N VAL A 69 -11.77 11.87 -13.61
CA VAL A 69 -11.93 12.99 -12.67
C VAL A 69 -13.06 12.72 -11.67
N GLU A 70 -14.20 12.20 -12.13
CA GLU A 70 -15.32 11.80 -11.26
C GLU A 70 -14.92 10.67 -10.30
N LEU A 71 -14.24 9.64 -10.81
CA LEU A 71 -13.73 8.52 -10.01
C LEU A 71 -12.80 9.01 -8.91
N ARG A 72 -11.86 9.91 -9.25
CA ARG A 72 -10.93 10.53 -8.29
C ARG A 72 -11.69 11.31 -7.22
N THR A 73 -12.65 12.14 -7.63
CA THR A 73 -13.43 12.99 -6.72
C THR A 73 -14.22 12.12 -5.73
N SER A 74 -14.91 11.09 -6.22
CA SER A 74 -15.65 10.15 -5.36
C SER A 74 -14.74 9.37 -4.41
N ALA A 75 -13.54 8.97 -4.85
CA ALA A 75 -12.57 8.31 -3.98
C ALA A 75 -12.08 9.25 -2.88
N GLN A 76 -11.77 10.51 -3.22
CA GLN A 76 -11.31 11.52 -2.26
C GLN A 76 -12.35 11.83 -1.19
N GLU A 77 -13.63 11.94 -1.56
CA GLU A 77 -14.72 12.13 -0.60
C GLU A 77 -14.79 10.99 0.43
N LYS A 78 -14.64 9.74 -0.02
CA LYS A 78 -14.61 8.57 0.87
C LYS A 78 -13.37 8.56 1.77
N MET A 79 -12.20 8.93 1.24
CA MET A 79 -10.99 9.04 2.06
C MET A 79 -11.13 10.11 3.14
N LYS A 80 -11.72 11.26 2.79
CA LYS A 80 -11.96 12.36 3.72
C LYS A 80 -12.86 11.94 4.89
N ASP A 81 -13.91 11.17 4.62
CA ASP A 81 -14.77 10.63 5.68
C ASP A 81 -13.99 9.67 6.60
N ILE A 82 -13.19 8.75 6.02
CA ILE A 82 -12.31 7.85 6.79
C ILE A 82 -11.33 8.63 7.67
N ASP A 83 -10.70 9.66 7.14
CA ASP A 83 -9.73 10.48 7.88
C ASP A 83 -10.42 11.23 9.04
N GLN A 84 -11.63 11.77 8.84
CA GLN A 84 -12.41 12.39 9.91
C GLN A 84 -12.78 11.39 11.02
N GLN A 85 -13.22 10.17 10.66
CA GLN A 85 -13.50 9.12 11.63
C GLN A 85 -12.23 8.70 12.40
N SER A 86 -11.11 8.58 11.69
CA SER A 86 -9.81 8.24 12.26
C SER A 86 -9.33 9.28 13.28
N LEU A 87 -9.48 10.58 12.97
CA LEU A 87 -9.15 11.67 13.89
C LEU A 87 -9.98 11.61 15.17
N LYS A 88 -11.29 11.40 15.06
CA LYS A 88 -12.19 11.25 16.23
C LYS A 88 -11.77 10.07 17.10
N LEU A 89 -11.48 8.92 16.50
CA LEU A 89 -11.04 7.73 17.22
C LEU A 89 -9.68 7.92 17.91
N ARG A 90 -8.74 8.64 17.27
CA ARG A 90 -7.43 8.97 17.86
C ARG A 90 -7.57 9.90 19.07
N ASP A 91 -8.43 10.91 18.99
CA ASP A 91 -8.73 11.78 20.14
C ASP A 91 -9.31 10.98 21.32
N ILE A 92 -10.32 10.13 21.06
CA ILE A 92 -10.90 9.25 22.10
C ILE A 92 -9.85 8.30 22.67
N LEU A 93 -8.98 7.73 21.83
CA LEU A 93 -7.90 6.86 22.27
C LEU A 93 -6.97 7.57 23.26
N VAL A 94 -6.51 8.79 22.91
CA VAL A 94 -5.63 9.58 23.78
C VAL A 94 -6.33 9.89 25.11
N ARG A 95 -7.59 10.36 25.07
CA ARG A 95 -8.38 10.62 26.29
C ARG A 95 -8.52 9.40 27.19
N ASN A 96 -8.76 8.23 26.59
CA ASN A 96 -8.89 6.98 27.35
C ASN A 96 -7.56 6.56 27.98
N LEU A 97 -6.43 6.80 27.32
CA LEU A 97 -5.10 6.44 27.83
C LEU A 97 -4.61 7.35 28.96
N VAL A 98 -4.98 8.63 28.95
CA VAL A 98 -4.54 9.61 29.97
C VAL A 98 -5.52 9.77 31.14
N ALA A 99 -6.61 8.99 31.16
CA ALA A 99 -7.62 9.12 32.20
C ALA A 99 -7.12 8.58 33.55
N ALA A 100 -7.40 9.31 34.63
CA ALA A 100 -6.96 8.98 35.99
C ALA A 100 -7.52 7.63 36.50
N ASP A 101 -8.68 7.22 36.02
CA ASP A 101 -9.41 5.98 36.34
C ASP A 101 -9.18 4.89 35.27
N TYR A 102 -7.98 4.80 34.70
CA TYR A 102 -7.66 3.74 33.75
C TYR A 102 -7.80 2.35 34.39
N GLY A 103 -8.72 1.54 33.86
CA GLY A 103 -9.03 0.21 34.35
C GLY A 103 -9.57 -0.71 33.26
N PRO A 104 -10.06 -1.91 33.61
CA PRO A 104 -10.46 -2.95 32.65
C PRO A 104 -11.46 -2.47 31.58
N LYS A 105 -12.41 -1.62 31.96
CA LYS A 105 -13.39 -1.03 31.04
C LYS A 105 -12.71 -0.18 29.95
N LYS A 106 -11.83 0.75 30.35
CA LYS A 106 -11.10 1.62 29.42
C LYS A 106 -10.13 0.83 28.56
N ALA A 107 -9.50 -0.19 29.11
CA ALA A 107 -8.65 -1.12 28.34
C ALA A 107 -9.45 -1.81 27.22
N ASN A 108 -10.69 -2.24 27.50
CA ASN A 108 -11.56 -2.80 26.48
C ASN A 108 -11.96 -1.77 25.40
N GLU A 109 -12.32 -0.55 25.79
CA GLU A 109 -12.61 0.54 24.86
C GLU A 109 -11.40 0.85 23.95
N VAL A 110 -10.20 0.92 24.52
CA VAL A 110 -8.94 1.08 23.77
C VAL A 110 -8.77 -0.04 22.74
N ARG A 111 -9.03 -1.29 23.10
CA ARG A 111 -8.99 -2.43 22.16
C ARG A 111 -10.00 -2.27 21.02
N VAL A 112 -11.23 -1.87 21.32
CA VAL A 112 -12.26 -1.61 20.31
C VAL A 112 -11.85 -0.47 19.37
N ILE A 113 -11.30 0.62 19.91
CA ILE A 113 -10.83 1.76 19.12
C ILE A 113 -9.68 1.35 18.20
N LYS A 114 -8.70 0.60 18.69
CA LYS A 114 -7.59 0.05 17.87
C LYS A 114 -8.12 -0.78 16.70
N ASN A 115 -9.09 -1.66 16.96
CA ASN A 115 -9.71 -2.47 15.90
C ASN A 115 -10.45 -1.61 14.86
N LYS A 116 -11.17 -0.57 15.29
CA LYS A 116 -11.83 0.37 14.37
C LYS A 116 -10.82 1.15 13.52
N LEU A 117 -9.74 1.65 14.12
CA LEU A 117 -8.65 2.32 13.39
C LEU A 117 -8.00 1.39 12.35
N SER A 118 -7.77 0.13 12.71
CA SER A 118 -7.25 -0.87 11.77
C SER A 118 -8.19 -1.07 10.58
N LYS A 119 -9.50 -1.23 10.83
CA LYS A 119 -10.51 -1.38 9.78
C LYS A 119 -10.59 -0.16 8.86
N LEU A 120 -10.51 1.04 9.41
CA LEU A 120 -10.49 2.28 8.62
C LEU A 120 -9.27 2.34 7.69
N ASN A 121 -8.09 1.91 8.16
CA ASN A 121 -6.90 1.83 7.31
C ASN A 121 -7.08 0.79 6.19
N THR A 122 -7.63 -0.38 6.50
CA THR A 122 -7.97 -1.38 5.49
C THR A 122 -8.91 -0.82 4.43
N GLN A 123 -10.01 -0.16 4.85
CA GLN A 123 -10.96 0.45 3.92
C GLN A 123 -10.31 1.52 3.04
N ARG A 124 -9.37 2.29 3.59
CA ARG A 124 -8.58 3.26 2.82
C ARG A 124 -7.78 2.57 1.71
N PHE A 125 -7.10 1.46 2.01
CA PHE A 125 -6.39 0.70 0.99
C PHE A 125 -7.35 0.12 -0.07
N ASP A 126 -8.48 -0.44 0.36
CA ASP A 126 -9.48 -1.00 -0.55
C ASP A 126 -10.04 0.04 -1.53
N ILE A 127 -10.30 1.27 -1.05
CA ILE A 127 -10.76 2.36 -1.91
C ILE A 127 -9.71 2.69 -2.97
N THR A 128 -8.43 2.74 -2.61
CA THR A 128 -7.35 2.99 -3.57
C THR A 128 -7.28 1.89 -4.62
N LEU A 129 -7.27 0.62 -4.22
CA LEU A 129 -7.15 -0.52 -5.14
C LEU A 129 -8.36 -0.62 -6.08
N ARG A 130 -9.59 -0.52 -5.55
CA ARG A 130 -10.81 -0.52 -6.37
C ARG A 130 -10.87 0.67 -7.31
N SER A 131 -10.31 1.82 -6.92
CA SER A 131 -10.23 2.98 -7.81
C SER A 131 -9.22 2.74 -8.95
N ILE A 132 -8.11 2.05 -8.69
CA ILE A 132 -7.17 1.65 -9.75
C ILE A 132 -7.83 0.68 -10.73
N GLU A 133 -8.56 -0.33 -10.24
CA GLU A 133 -9.29 -1.28 -11.09
C GLU A 133 -10.33 -0.57 -11.96
N LYS A 134 -11.12 0.34 -11.38
CA LYS A 134 -12.09 1.15 -12.14
C LYS A 134 -11.41 2.06 -13.17
N ALA A 135 -10.27 2.65 -12.82
CA ALA A 135 -9.49 3.47 -13.76
C ALA A 135 -8.98 2.61 -14.93
N GLN A 136 -8.47 1.41 -14.66
CA GLN A 136 -8.05 0.46 -15.70
C GLN A 136 -9.21 0.09 -16.64
N ALA A 137 -10.40 -0.14 -16.10
CA ALA A 137 -11.60 -0.40 -16.89
C ALA A 137 -11.99 0.80 -17.79
N ILE A 138 -11.95 2.04 -17.26
CA ILE A 138 -12.18 3.27 -18.04
C ILE A 138 -11.17 3.40 -19.19
N LEU A 139 -9.92 3.01 -18.95
CA LEU A 139 -8.84 3.02 -19.94
C LEU A 139 -8.90 1.85 -20.94
N GLY A 140 -9.83 0.91 -20.77
CA GLY A 140 -9.98 -0.26 -21.64
C GLY A 140 -8.93 -1.36 -21.40
N HIS A 141 -8.24 -1.36 -20.27
CA HIS A 141 -7.31 -2.43 -19.89
C HIS A 141 -8.09 -3.64 -19.34
N GLN A 142 -7.81 -4.85 -19.84
CA GLN A 142 -8.40 -6.08 -19.31
C GLN A 142 -7.87 -6.38 -17.90
N ILE A 143 -8.77 -6.45 -16.92
CA ILE A 143 -8.45 -6.85 -15.55
C ILE A 143 -8.40 -8.38 -15.52
N ARG A 144 -7.21 -8.98 -15.44
CA ARG A 144 -7.07 -10.40 -15.07
C ARG A 144 -7.11 -10.50 -13.55
N ASP A 145 -8.22 -11.01 -13.01
CA ASP A 145 -8.53 -11.38 -11.62
C ASP A 145 -7.54 -10.90 -10.53
N ASN A 146 -7.67 -9.63 -10.13
CA ASN A 146 -7.03 -9.07 -8.93
C ASN A 146 -7.76 -9.42 -7.62
N GLU A 147 -8.98 -9.97 -7.68
CA GLU A 147 -9.74 -10.36 -6.48
C GLU A 147 -8.97 -11.33 -5.58
N THR A 148 -8.17 -12.22 -6.18
CA THR A 148 -7.34 -13.19 -5.44
C THR A 148 -6.22 -12.53 -4.64
N MET A 149 -5.67 -11.37 -5.07
CA MET A 149 -4.63 -10.67 -4.28
C MET A 149 -5.22 -9.92 -3.09
N MET A 150 -6.41 -9.33 -3.25
CA MET A 150 -7.09 -8.55 -2.21
C MET A 150 -7.43 -9.43 -1.00
N ASN A 151 -8.03 -10.60 -1.23
CA ASN A 151 -8.38 -11.54 -0.16
C ASN A 151 -7.12 -12.04 0.58
N ASN A 152 -6.04 -12.34 -0.14
CA ASN A 152 -4.77 -12.82 0.43
C ASN A 152 -3.97 -11.76 1.21
N PHE A 153 -4.17 -10.46 0.95
CA PHE A 153 -3.54 -9.38 1.72
C PHE A 153 -4.29 -9.14 3.02
N LEU A 154 -5.63 -9.19 2.96
CA LEU A 154 -6.49 -8.99 4.12
C LEU A 154 -6.40 -10.15 5.12
N GLU A 155 -6.28 -11.40 4.68
CA GLU A 155 -6.16 -12.56 5.59
C GLU A 155 -4.83 -12.58 6.38
N ARG A 156 -3.71 -12.20 5.75
CA ARG A 156 -2.38 -12.28 6.39
C ARG A 156 -2.14 -11.25 7.51
N ASP A 157 -2.76 -10.08 7.41
CA ASP A 157 -2.63 -9.03 8.44
C ASP A 157 -3.53 -9.26 9.67
N PHE A 158 -4.59 -10.08 9.53
CA PHE A 158 -5.46 -10.46 10.65
C PHE A 158 -4.91 -11.68 11.42
N ASP A 159 -4.39 -12.70 10.74
CA ASP A 159 -3.87 -13.92 11.41
C ASP A 159 -2.55 -13.68 12.16
N SER A 160 -1.68 -12.80 11.65
CA SER A 160 -0.38 -12.51 12.29
C SER A 160 -0.48 -11.74 13.62
N ARG A 161 -1.67 -11.23 13.98
CA ARG A 161 -1.92 -10.48 15.23
C ARG A 161 -2.87 -11.20 16.20
N GLY A 162 -3.44 -12.34 15.81
CA GLY A 162 -4.35 -13.15 16.64
C GLY A 162 -3.69 -14.27 17.42
N ASN A 163 -2.40 -14.54 17.20
CA ASN A 163 -1.66 -15.65 17.79
C ASN A 163 -0.40 -15.18 18.53
N ARG A 164 -0.58 -14.35 19.58
CA ARG A 164 0.40 -14.14 20.65
C ARG A 164 -0.31 -13.82 21.96
#